data_AF-A0A914LD58-F1
#
_entry.id   AF-A0A914LD58-F1
#
_cell.length_a   1.000
_cell.length_b   1.000
_cell.length_c   1.000
_cell.angle_alpha   90.00
_cell.angle_beta   90.00
_cell.angle_gamma   90.00
#
_symmetry.space_group_name_H-M   'P 1'
#
loop_
_entity.id
_entity.type
_entity.pdbx_description
1 polymer ?
#
loop_
_entity_poly.entity_id
_entity_poly.type
_entity_poly.pdbx_seq_one_letter_code
_entity_poly.pdbx_strand_id
1 'polypeptide(L)'
;MYWIIQPIISKSALVTELTYKFAGFERFSSLLFDSLLGILIINSIPTEWQLIENFWKIVFLSIEQLENVINWLTQNPAGLKLNDALNTFLSNFFLYHIHLWKCKEQHIYLHYNILLWI
;
A
#
# COMPACT_ATOMS: atom_id res chain seq x y z
N MET A 1 1.41 -44.85 8.55
CA MET A 1 1.43 -43.67 7.64
C MET A 1 1.67 -42.36 8.41
N TYR A 2 0.91 -42.06 9.47
CA TYR A 2 1.05 -40.82 10.27
C TYR A 2 2.46 -40.54 10.82
N TRP A 3 3.14 -41.56 11.37
CA TRP A 3 4.48 -41.45 11.96
C TRP A 3 5.61 -41.17 10.95
N ILE A 4 5.39 -41.42 9.66
CA ILE A 4 6.38 -41.21 8.59
C ILE A 4 6.37 -39.74 8.12
N ILE A 5 5.21 -39.08 8.18
CA ILE A 5 5.01 -37.74 7.62
C ILE A 5 5.28 -36.63 8.66
N GLN A 6 5.12 -36.92 9.95
CA GLN A 6 5.43 -36.01 11.07
C GLN A 6 6.79 -35.29 10.98
N PRO A 7 7.93 -35.98 10.76
CA PRO A 7 9.22 -35.31 10.66
C PRO A 7 9.34 -34.39 9.44
N ILE A 8 8.62 -34.67 8.35
CA ILE A 8 8.60 -33.86 7.11
C ILE A 8 7.77 -32.58 7.33
N ILE A 9 6.63 -32.70 8.01
CA ILE A 9 5.75 -31.58 8.35
C ILE A 9 6.46 -30.61 9.30
N SER A 10 7.20 -31.11 10.29
CA SER A 10 7.91 -30.26 11.27
C SER A 10 9.08 -29.43 10.69
N LYS A 11 9.64 -29.84 9.54
CA LYS A 11 10.72 -29.12 8.86
C LYS A 11 10.24 -28.07 7.86
N SER A 12 8.94 -28.02 7.60
CA SER A 12 8.35 -27.01 6.71
C SER A 12 8.34 -25.66 7.40
N ALA A 13 9.02 -24.67 6.83
CA ALA A 13 9.05 -23.30 7.34
C ALA A 13 7.64 -22.73 7.55
N LEU A 14 6.68 -23.10 6.70
CA LEU A 14 5.28 -22.70 6.84
C LEU A 14 4.62 -23.29 8.10
N VAL A 15 4.94 -24.53 8.44
CA VAL A 15 4.38 -25.18 9.65
C VAL A 15 5.02 -24.55 10.89
N THR A 16 6.32 -24.29 10.86
CA THR A 16 7.00 -23.58 11.94
C THR A 16 6.42 -22.17 12.12
N GLU A 17 6.18 -21.44 11.03
CA GLU A 17 5.58 -20.10 11.07
C GLU A 17 4.12 -20.14 11.58
N LEU A 18 3.31 -21.08 11.12
CA LEU A 18 1.93 -21.25 11.61
C LEU A 18 1.92 -21.62 13.08
N THR A 19 2.73 -22.61 13.50
CA THR A 19 2.85 -22.98 14.91
C THR A 19 3.32 -21.81 15.76
N TYR A 20 4.21 -20.95 15.26
CA TYR A 20 4.65 -19.73 15.96
C TYR A 20 3.56 -18.66 16.04
N LYS A 21 2.77 -18.47 14.98
CA LYS A 21 1.63 -17.54 14.95
C LYS A 21 0.51 -17.97 15.90
N PHE A 22 0.30 -19.28 16.04
CA PHE A 22 -0.66 -19.86 16.97
C PHE A 22 -0.06 -20.21 18.35
N ALA A 23 1.25 -19.99 18.55
CA ALA A 23 1.92 -20.23 19.82
C ALA A 23 1.59 -19.10 20.80
N GLY A 24 0.64 -19.37 21.68
CA GLY A 24 0.31 -18.50 22.81
C GLY A 24 -1.03 -17.78 22.63
N PHE A 25 -1.78 -17.75 23.73
CA PHE A 25 -3.12 -17.16 23.79
C PHE A 25 -3.13 -15.67 23.38
N GLU A 26 -2.11 -14.90 23.75
CA GLU A 26 -2.04 -13.47 23.44
C GLU A 26 -1.88 -13.17 21.94
N ARG A 27 -1.06 -13.94 21.23
CA ARG A 27 -0.84 -13.73 19.78
C ARG A 27 -2.04 -14.15 18.96
N PHE A 28 -2.64 -15.27 19.34
CA PHE A 28 -3.90 -15.71 18.75
C PHE A 28 -5.02 -14.68 18.99
N SER A 29 -5.12 -14.16 20.22
CA SER A 29 -6.03 -13.06 20.56
C SER A 29 -5.78 -11.83 19.67
N SER A 30 -4.53 -11.39 19.52
CA SER A 30 -4.18 -10.27 18.64
C SER A 30 -4.59 -10.51 17.18
N LEU A 31 -4.40 -11.72 16.66
CA LEU A 31 -4.80 -12.09 15.30
C LEU A 31 -6.33 -12.08 15.14
N LEU A 32 -7.07 -12.55 16.14
CA LEU A 32 -8.53 -12.50 16.13
C LEU A 32 -9.04 -11.06 16.20
N PHE A 33 -8.47 -10.23 17.08
CA PHE A 33 -8.81 -8.82 17.16
C PHE A 33 -8.52 -8.10 15.85
N ASP A 34 -7.35 -8.30 15.25
CA ASP A 34 -6.98 -7.71 13.97
C ASP A 34 -7.94 -8.14 12.85
N SER A 35 -8.29 -9.43 12.80
CA SER A 35 -9.23 -9.97 11.81
C SER A 35 -10.64 -9.42 11.99
N LEU A 36 -11.15 -9.37 13.24
CA LEU A 36 -12.46 -8.81 13.56
C LEU A 36 -12.53 -7.32 13.24
N LEU A 37 -11.48 -6.58 13.58
CA LEU A 37 -11.39 -5.15 13.31
C LEU A 37 -11.35 -4.90 11.79
N GLY A 38 -10.62 -5.71 11.03
CA GLY A 38 -10.65 -5.69 9.56
C GLY A 38 -12.05 -5.94 8.98
N ILE A 39 -12.77 -6.94 9.48
CA ILE A 39 -14.15 -7.24 9.04
C ILE A 39 -15.10 -6.08 9.39
N LEU A 40 -14.99 -5.53 10.60
CA LEU A 40 -15.79 -4.39 11.03
C LEU A 40 -15.53 -3.15 10.18
N ILE A 41 -14.26 -2.87 9.85
CA ILE A 41 -13.88 -1.77 8.94
C ILE A 41 -14.52 -1.98 7.58
N ILE A 42 -14.36 -3.18 6.97
CA ILE A 42 -14.91 -3.47 5.64
C ILE A 42 -16.43 -3.26 5.61
N ASN A 43 -17.14 -3.69 6.66
CA ASN A 43 -18.60 -3.51 6.76
C ASN A 43 -19.01 -2.06 7.07
N SER A 44 -18.10 -1.24 7.58
CA SER A 44 -18.35 0.18 7.91
C SER A 44 -18.00 1.12 6.75
N ILE A 45 -17.25 0.64 5.74
CA ILE A 45 -16.99 1.43 4.53
C ILE A 45 -18.34 1.62 3.82
N PRO A 46 -18.84 2.85 3.70
CA PRO A 46 -20.09 3.08 3.02
C PRO A 46 -19.92 2.69 1.56
N THR A 47 -20.81 1.85 1.05
CA THR A 47 -20.87 1.46 -0.37
C THR A 47 -21.29 2.61 -1.28
N GLU A 48 -21.43 3.82 -0.74
CA GLU A 48 -21.71 5.03 -1.49
C GLU A 48 -20.53 5.32 -2.44
N TRP A 49 -20.73 5.00 -3.72
CA TRP A 49 -19.77 5.20 -4.80
C TRP A 49 -19.16 6.62 -4.81
N GLN A 50 -19.92 7.63 -4.38
CA GLN A 50 -19.44 9.01 -4.26
C GLN A 50 -18.29 9.18 -3.27
N LEU A 51 -18.23 8.41 -2.17
CA LEU A 51 -17.10 8.50 -1.24
C LEU A 51 -15.82 7.91 -1.83
N ILE A 52 -15.95 6.81 -2.59
CA ILE A 52 -14.83 6.19 -3.28
C ILE A 52 -14.30 7.12 -4.38
N GLU A 53 -15.19 7.71 -5.18
CA GLU A 53 -14.82 8.70 -6.20
C GLU A 53 -14.15 9.95 -5.59
N ASN A 54 -14.72 10.48 -4.49
CA ASN A 54 -14.15 11.62 -3.79
C ASN A 54 -12.78 11.28 -3.17
N PHE A 55 -12.62 10.09 -2.61
CA PHE A 55 -11.33 9.62 -2.10
C PHE A 55 -10.29 9.59 -3.21
N TRP A 56 -10.58 8.97 -4.34
CA TRP A 56 -9.67 8.94 -5.49
C TRP A 56 -9.34 10.34 -6.00
N LYS A 57 -10.33 11.23 -6.07
CA LYS A 57 -10.12 12.62 -6.45
C LYS A 57 -9.14 13.33 -5.51
N ILE A 58 -9.28 13.13 -4.20
CA ILE A 58 -8.35 13.69 -3.20
C ILE A 58 -6.94 13.11 -3.34
N VAL A 59 -6.82 11.80 -3.61
CA VAL A 59 -5.53 11.14 -3.88
C VAL A 59 -4.86 11.76 -5.10
N PHE A 60 -5.58 11.90 -6.22
CA PHE A 60 -5.03 12.52 -7.45
C PHE A 60 -4.59 13.96 -7.24
N LEU A 61 -5.40 14.77 -6.55
CA LEU A 61 -5.06 16.14 -6.20
C LEU A 61 -3.79 16.20 -5.34
N SER A 62 -3.63 15.26 -4.40
CA SER A 62 -2.45 15.19 -3.53
C SER A 62 -1.19 14.82 -4.33
N ILE A 63 -1.30 13.89 -5.28
CA ILE A 63 -0.19 13.50 -6.16
C ILE A 63 0.24 14.68 -7.05
N GLU A 64 -0.71 15.43 -7.61
CA GLU A 64 -0.44 16.61 -8.42
C GLU A 64 0.24 17.72 -7.59
N GLN A 65 -0.23 17.97 -6.37
CA GLN A 65 0.42 18.91 -5.46
C GLN A 65 1.84 18.48 -5.11
N LEU A 66 2.08 17.19 -4.88
CA LEU A 66 3.42 16.67 -4.59
C LEU A 66 4.37 16.88 -5.77
N GLU A 67 3.92 16.62 -7.00
CA GLU A 67 4.69 16.89 -8.22
C GLU A 67 5.05 18.38 -8.35
N ASN A 68 4.09 19.26 -8.09
CA ASN A 68 4.31 20.71 -8.10
C ASN A 68 5.34 21.16 -7.06
N VAL A 69 5.30 20.59 -5.84
CA VAL A 69 6.29 20.88 -4.79
C VAL A 69 7.68 20.42 -5.19
N ILE A 70 7.82 19.23 -5.79
CA ILE A 70 9.13 18.72 -6.24
C ILE A 70 9.68 19.59 -7.37
N ASN A 71 8.85 19.94 -8.34
CA ASN A 71 9.23 20.85 -9.42
C ASN A 71 9.66 22.22 -8.87
N TRP A 72 8.93 22.74 -7.87
CA TRP A 72 9.29 23.99 -7.20
C TRP A 72 10.62 23.88 -6.45
N LEU A 73 10.86 22.80 -5.70
CA LEU A 73 12.12 22.56 -4.98
C LEU A 73 13.32 22.42 -5.93
N THR A 74 13.09 21.96 -7.15
CA THR A 74 14.11 21.86 -8.19
C THR A 74 14.53 23.23 -8.70
N GLN A 75 13.57 24.14 -8.87
CA GLN A 75 13.77 25.48 -9.41
C GLN A 75 14.19 26.49 -8.33
N ASN A 76 13.74 26.28 -7.10
CA ASN A 76 14.02 27.14 -5.95
C ASN A 76 14.53 26.26 -4.79
N PRO A 77 15.87 26.08 -4.66
CA PRO A 77 16.44 25.43 -3.49
C PRO A 77 16.15 26.34 -2.30
N ALA A 78 15.12 26.01 -1.52
CA ALA A 78 14.50 26.82 -0.48
C ALA A 78 15.42 27.14 0.73
N GLY A 79 16.62 27.69 0.49
CA GLY A 79 17.69 27.84 1.47
C GLY A 79 18.42 26.55 1.82
N LEU A 80 18.00 25.39 1.27
CA LEU A 80 18.75 24.14 1.40
C LEU A 80 20.04 24.26 0.59
N LYS A 81 21.19 24.22 1.28
CA LYS A 81 22.54 24.19 0.69
C LYS A 81 22.82 22.81 0.06
N LEU A 82 21.97 22.39 -0.87
CA LEU A 82 22.13 21.19 -1.67
C LEU A 82 22.84 21.59 -2.97
N ASN A 83 23.76 20.76 -3.43
CA ASN A 83 24.39 20.92 -4.74
C ASN A 83 23.30 20.81 -5.83
N ASP A 84 23.33 21.68 -6.83
CA ASP A 84 22.38 21.67 -7.96
C ASP A 84 22.24 20.28 -8.60
N ALA A 85 23.36 19.57 -8.79
CA ALA A 85 23.36 18.22 -9.33
C ALA A 85 22.62 17.21 -8.43
N LEU A 86 22.72 17.36 -7.11
CA LEU A 86 22.02 16.51 -6.15
C LEU A 86 20.52 16.85 -6.11
N ASN A 87 20.17 18.13 -6.20
CA ASN A 87 18.77 18.57 -6.20
C ASN A 87 18.03 18.09 -7.46
N THR A 88 18.69 18.16 -8.63
CA THR A 88 18.17 17.60 -9.88
C THR A 88 18.04 16.08 -9.82
N PHE A 89 19.05 15.37 -9.29
CA PHE A 89 18.97 13.92 -9.14
C PHE A 89 17.81 13.50 -8.24
N LEU A 90 17.64 14.17 -7.10
CA LEU A 90 16.59 13.86 -6.13
C LEU A 90 15.20 14.17 -6.68
N SER A 91 15.06 15.30 -7.39
CA SER A 91 13.83 15.64 -8.11
C SER A 91 13.46 14.58 -9.15
N ASN A 92 14.38 14.20 -10.02
CA ASN A 92 14.16 13.17 -11.03
C ASN A 92 13.79 11.81 -10.39
N PHE A 93 14.44 11.46 -9.28
CA PHE A 93 14.11 10.24 -8.53
C PHE A 93 12.66 10.24 -8.04
N PHE A 94 12.21 11.33 -7.41
CA PHE A 94 10.84 11.40 -6.89
C PHE A 94 9.79 11.54 -8.00
N LEU A 95 10.06 12.34 -9.04
CA LEU A 95 9.17 12.48 -10.20
C LEU A 95 8.97 11.15 -10.93
N TYR A 96 10.02 10.34 -11.04
CA TYR A 96 9.92 9.00 -11.60
C TYR A 96 8.97 8.10 -10.80
N HIS A 97 9.05 8.13 -9.46
CA HIS A 97 8.14 7.34 -8.61
C HIS A 97 6.70 7.83 -8.72
N ILE A 98 6.47 9.14 -8.79
CA ILE A 98 5.14 9.71 -9.01
C ILE A 98 4.58 9.27 -10.37
N HIS A 99 5.40 9.27 -11.42
CA HIS A 99 5.00 8.78 -12.74
C HIS A 99 4.56 7.31 -12.69
N LEU A 100 5.32 6.44 -11.99
CA LEU A 100 4.96 5.05 -11.80
C LEU A 100 3.64 4.88 -11.03
N TRP A 101 3.40 5.68 -9.99
CA TRP A 101 2.14 5.65 -9.25
C TRP A 101 0.95 6.03 -10.14
N LYS A 102 1.06 7.11 -10.91
CA LYS A 102 0.03 7.52 -11.88
C LYS A 102 -0.27 6.43 -12.91
N CYS A 103 0.75 5.79 -13.47
CA CYS A 103 0.56 4.69 -14.43
C CYS A 103 -0.18 3.48 -13.81
N LYS A 104 0.19 3.09 -12.58
CA LYS A 104 -0.43 1.95 -11.89
C LYS A 104 -1.87 2.25 -11.49
N GLU A 105 -2.13 3.46 -10.98
CA GLU A 105 -3.47 3.89 -10.60
C GLU A 105 -4.41 4.02 -11.79
N GLN A 106 -3.94 4.55 -12.93
CA GLN A 106 -4.75 4.64 -14.13
C GLN A 106 -5.20 3.27 -14.64
N HIS A 107 -4.33 2.27 -14.55
CA HIS A 107 -4.68 0.89 -14.88
C HIS A 107 -5.74 0.31 -13.91
N ILE A 108 -5.64 0.61 -12.62
CA ILE A 108 -6.62 0.20 -11.60
C ILE A 108 -7.97 0.86 -11.86
N TYR A 109 -7.99 2.18 -12.09
CA TYR A 109 -9.22 2.94 -12.35
C TYR A 109 -9.93 2.47 -13.63
N LEU A 110 -9.18 2.18 -14.70
CA LEU A 110 -9.72 1.57 -15.93
C LEU A 110 -10.34 0.20 -15.66
N HIS A 111 -9.67 -0.65 -14.86
CA HIS A 111 -10.17 -1.97 -14.51
C HIS A 111 -11.46 -1.91 -13.68
N TYR A 112 -11.53 -1.03 -12.68
CA TYR A 112 -12.73 -0.83 -11.87
C TYR A 112 -13.89 -0.25 -12.68
N ASN A 113 -13.64 0.74 -13.54
CA ASN A 113 -14.70 1.27 -14.40
C ASN A 113 -15.24 0.18 -15.35
N ILE A 114 -14.39 -0.61 -16.00
CA ILE A 114 -14.85 -1.67 -16.90
C ILE A 114 -15.70 -2.72 -16.16
N LEU A 115 -15.32 -3.11 -14.94
CA LEU A 115 -16.07 -4.05 -14.11
C LEU A 115 -17.42 -3.49 -13.62
N LEU A 116 -17.56 -2.17 -13.52
CA LEU A 116 -18.80 -1.52 -13.10
C LEU A 116 -19.81 -1.32 -14.23
N TRP A 117 -19.38 -1.44 -15.49
CA TRP A 117 -20.20 -1.27 -16.69
C TRP A 117 -20.64 -2.59 -17.34
N ILE A 118 -20.31 -3.75 -16.74
CA ILE A 118 -20.77 -5.10 -17.12
C ILE A 118 -21.68 -5.64 -16.02
#